data_AF-A0A7S2FPY0-F1
#
_entry.id   AF-A0A7S2FPY0-F1
#
_cell.length_a   1.000
_cell.length_b   1.000
_cell.length_c   1.000
_cell.angle_alpha   90.00
_cell.angle_beta   90.00
_cell.angle_gamma   90.00
#
_symmetry.space_group_name_H-M   'P 1'
#
loop_
_entity.id
_entity.type
_entity.pdbx_description
1 polymer ?
#
loop_
_entity_poly.entity_id
_entity_poly.type
_entity_poly.pdbx_seq_one_letter_code
_entity_poly.pdbx_strand_id
1 'polypeptide(L)'
;VTSHIQGLFNRTIRFMTAGVQPVYVFDGKPPKLKGGELAKRTKMRTEAQENLKKAEAADDAENVDKFSKRLVKITRQHNEDAKKLLRLMGVPVVEAPCEAEAQCAELAKGGTVYAAATEDMDTLTFATPHLVRKMNVAASRKEPLVQIDYDKILAGLELTKEEFVDLCILCGCDYCDRPAGIGPKTALKLIRKHGNLETI
;
A
#
# COMPACT_ATOMS: atom_id res chain seq x y z
N VAL A 1 5.02 -17.86 -15.56
CA VAL A 1 5.30 -17.41 -14.17
C VAL A 1 4.01 -17.49 -13.36
N THR A 2 3.84 -18.53 -12.54
CA THR A 2 2.64 -18.80 -11.69
C THR A 2 2.81 -18.32 -10.24
N SER A 3 3.89 -17.57 -9.95
CA SER A 3 4.31 -17.22 -8.59
C SER A 3 3.24 -16.46 -7.79
N HIS A 4 2.46 -15.59 -8.45
CA HIS A 4 1.39 -14.83 -7.80
C HIS A 4 0.25 -15.73 -7.29
N ILE A 5 -0.14 -16.76 -8.06
CA ILE A 5 -1.19 -17.73 -7.69
C ILE A 5 -0.72 -18.59 -6.53
N GLN A 6 0.47 -19.19 -6.61
CA GLN A 6 1.00 -20.04 -5.55
C GLN A 6 1.20 -19.27 -4.24
N GLY A 7 1.72 -18.05 -4.33
CA GLY A 7 1.92 -17.19 -3.17
C GLY A 7 0.60 -16.79 -2.51
N LEU A 8 -0.42 -16.45 -3.30
CA LEU A 8 -1.75 -16.10 -2.81
C LEU A 8 -2.43 -17.32 -2.17
N PHE A 9 -2.50 -18.45 -2.88
CA PHE A 9 -3.13 -19.69 -2.42
C PHE A 9 -2.60 -20.13 -1.04
N ASN A 10 -1.27 -20.29 -0.93
CA ASN A 10 -0.65 -20.76 0.32
C ASN A 10 -0.84 -19.77 1.47
N ARG A 11 -0.81 -18.47 1.17
CA ARG A 11 -1.02 -17.42 2.19
C ARG A 11 -2.45 -17.41 2.69
N THR A 12 -3.42 -17.50 1.79
CA THR A 12 -4.84 -17.52 2.14
C THR A 12 -5.18 -18.76 2.98
N ILE A 13 -4.65 -19.93 2.63
CA ILE A 13 -4.78 -21.14 3.46
C ILE A 13 -4.21 -20.89 4.86
N ARG A 14 -2.99 -20.34 4.96
CA ARG A 14 -2.38 -20.05 6.27
C ARG A 14 -3.26 -19.15 7.14
N PHE A 15 -3.88 -18.14 6.56
CA PHE A 15 -4.80 -17.26 7.29
C PHE A 15 -6.03 -18.04 7.78
N MET A 16 -6.68 -18.79 6.90
CA MET A 16 -7.87 -19.57 7.24
C MET A 16 -7.59 -20.65 8.29
N THR A 17 -6.47 -21.36 8.20
CA THR A 17 -6.04 -22.36 9.21
C THR A 17 -5.76 -21.72 10.57
N ALA A 18 -5.34 -20.45 10.60
CA ALA A 18 -5.15 -19.69 11.83
C ALA A 18 -6.46 -19.06 12.37
N GLY A 19 -7.62 -19.34 11.75
CA GLY A 19 -8.91 -18.78 12.14
C GLY A 19 -9.17 -17.36 11.62
N VAL A 20 -8.29 -16.81 10.79
CA VAL A 20 -8.50 -15.50 10.14
C VAL A 20 -9.37 -15.69 8.92
N GLN A 21 -10.43 -14.88 8.80
CA GLN A 21 -11.33 -14.87 7.65
C GLN A 21 -10.98 -13.68 6.74
N PRO A 22 -10.13 -13.86 5.70
CA PRO A 22 -9.70 -12.76 4.87
C PRO A 22 -10.79 -12.33 3.87
N VAL A 23 -10.83 -11.03 3.59
CA VAL A 23 -11.51 -10.43 2.43
C VAL A 23 -10.44 -9.75 1.59
N TYR A 24 -10.36 -10.06 0.30
CA TYR A 24 -9.40 -9.41 -0.60
C TYR A 24 -10.06 -8.28 -1.36
N VAL A 25 -9.45 -7.09 -1.30
CA VAL A 25 -9.90 -5.90 -2.02
C VAL A 25 -8.93 -5.63 -3.17
N PHE A 26 -9.46 -5.46 -4.38
CA PHE A 26 -8.67 -5.15 -5.58
C PHE A 26 -8.88 -3.68 -5.99
N ASP A 27 -7.80 -3.04 -6.43
CA ASP A 27 -7.84 -1.67 -6.94
C ASP A 27 -8.76 -1.56 -8.18
N GLY A 28 -9.49 -0.46 -8.22
CA GLY A 28 -10.26 0.01 -9.36
C GLY A 28 -9.49 1.01 -10.21
N LYS A 29 -10.17 2.06 -10.66
CA LYS A 29 -9.57 3.11 -11.49
C LYS A 29 -8.84 4.12 -10.59
N PRO A 30 -7.53 4.38 -10.79
CA PRO A 30 -6.82 5.37 -10.00
C PRO A 30 -7.44 6.77 -10.08
N PRO A 31 -7.32 7.59 -9.02
CA PRO A 31 -7.84 8.95 -9.03
C PRO A 31 -7.02 9.84 -9.96
N LYS A 32 -7.66 10.89 -10.51
CA LYS A 32 -6.99 11.81 -11.45
C LYS A 32 -5.74 12.47 -10.85
N LEU A 33 -5.79 12.79 -9.56
CA LEU A 33 -4.69 13.41 -8.80
C LEU A 33 -3.42 12.56 -8.81
N LYS A 34 -3.54 11.23 -8.83
CA LYS A 34 -2.41 10.29 -8.88
C LYS A 34 -1.71 10.25 -10.24
N GLY A 35 -2.21 10.98 -11.24
CA GLY A 35 -1.66 10.99 -12.60
C GLY A 35 -0.19 11.39 -12.67
N GLY A 36 0.24 12.36 -11.85
CA GLY A 36 1.64 12.79 -11.77
C GLY A 36 2.56 11.67 -11.28
N GLU A 37 2.19 10.99 -10.20
CA GLU A 37 2.94 9.87 -9.64
C GLU A 37 2.95 8.67 -10.58
N LEU A 38 1.84 8.37 -11.26
CA LEU A 38 1.78 7.32 -12.28
C LEU A 38 2.72 7.62 -13.47
N ALA A 39 2.83 8.88 -13.89
CA ALA A 39 3.76 9.29 -14.93
C ALA A 39 5.23 9.14 -14.47
N LYS A 40 5.55 9.57 -13.24
CA LYS A 40 6.88 9.36 -12.62
C LYS A 40 7.25 7.88 -12.57
N ARG A 41 6.35 7.02 -12.08
CA ARG A 41 6.54 5.55 -12.05
C ARG A 41 6.70 4.94 -13.43
N THR A 42 6.01 5.46 -14.44
CA THR A 42 6.14 5.01 -15.83
C THR A 42 7.52 5.37 -16.39
N LYS A 43 7.98 6.61 -16.17
CA LYS A 43 9.32 7.06 -16.59
C LYS A 43 10.43 6.26 -15.92
N MET A 44 10.33 6.03 -14.62
CA MET A 44 11.31 5.19 -13.89
C MET A 44 11.37 3.76 -14.45
N ARG A 45 10.25 3.22 -14.92
CA ARG A 45 10.20 1.88 -15.55
C ARG A 45 10.82 1.88 -16.93
N THR A 46 10.58 2.89 -17.76
CA THR A 46 11.23 2.97 -19.08
C THR A 46 12.74 3.08 -18.93
N GLU A 47 13.22 3.89 -17.98
CA GLU A 47 14.65 3.98 -17.64
C GLU A 47 15.20 2.65 -17.11
N ALA A 48 14.46 1.96 -16.22
CA ALA A 48 14.85 0.64 -15.73
C ALA A 48 14.92 -0.41 -16.86
N GLN A 49 14.03 -0.33 -17.86
CA GLN A 49 14.02 -1.23 -19.01
C GLN A 49 15.24 -0.99 -19.92
N GLU A 50 15.61 0.27 -20.14
CA GLU A 50 16.82 0.60 -20.89
C GLU A 50 18.09 0.15 -20.16
N ASN A 51 18.13 0.36 -18.84
CA ASN A 51 19.26 -0.08 -18.01
C ASN A 51 19.36 -1.61 -17.92
N LEU A 52 18.23 -2.33 -17.91
CA LEU A 52 18.22 -3.78 -18.00
C LEU A 52 18.88 -4.25 -19.30
N LYS A 53 18.49 -3.68 -20.45
CA LYS A 53 19.08 -4.05 -21.75
C LYS A 53 20.58 -3.81 -21.80
N LYS A 54 21.07 -2.72 -21.19
CA LYS A 54 22.50 -2.43 -21.08
C LYS A 54 23.21 -3.43 -20.17
N ALA A 55 22.61 -3.81 -19.04
CA ALA A 55 23.17 -4.80 -18.12
C ALA A 55 23.21 -6.20 -18.74
N GLU A 56 22.17 -6.60 -19.48
CA GLU A 56 22.14 -7.84 -20.26
C GLU A 56 23.24 -7.87 -21.34
N ALA A 57 23.46 -6.76 -22.04
CA ALA A 57 24.52 -6.65 -23.03
C ALA A 57 25.94 -6.66 -22.42
N ALA A 58 26.07 -6.30 -21.15
CA ALA A 58 27.33 -6.28 -20.40
C ALA A 58 27.58 -7.55 -19.55
N ASP A 59 26.67 -8.53 -19.62
CA ASP A 59 26.68 -9.77 -18.81
C ASP A 59 26.78 -9.51 -17.28
N ASP A 60 26.20 -8.39 -16.83
CA ASP A 60 26.20 -7.99 -15.42
C ASP A 60 24.98 -8.57 -14.70
N ALA A 61 25.15 -9.80 -14.20
CA ALA A 61 24.10 -10.56 -13.52
C ALA A 61 23.48 -9.84 -12.31
N GLU A 62 24.25 -9.03 -11.58
CA GLU A 62 23.75 -8.31 -10.39
C GLU A 62 22.79 -7.19 -10.80
N ASN A 63 23.17 -6.40 -11.82
CA ASN A 63 22.31 -5.34 -12.33
C ASN A 63 21.10 -5.88 -13.10
N VAL A 64 21.24 -7.02 -13.78
CA VAL A 64 20.11 -7.72 -14.41
C VAL A 64 19.04 -8.12 -13.38
N ASP A 65 19.42 -8.75 -12.26
CA ASP A 65 18.48 -9.11 -11.19
C ASP A 65 17.83 -7.86 -10.56
N LYS A 66 18.62 -6.80 -10.35
CA LYS A 66 18.13 -5.54 -9.78
C LYS A 66 17.11 -4.83 -10.67
N PHE A 67 17.38 -4.72 -11.97
CA PHE A 67 16.48 -4.03 -12.90
C PHE A 67 15.25 -4.88 -13.25
N SER A 68 15.40 -6.21 -13.37
CA SER A 68 14.27 -7.11 -13.60
C SER A 68 13.22 -7.05 -12.48
N LYS A 69 13.65 -6.99 -11.21
CA LYS A 69 12.76 -6.80 -10.05
C LYS A 69 11.97 -5.49 -10.12
N ARG A 70 12.55 -4.41 -10.63
CA ARG A 70 11.89 -3.10 -10.79
C ARG A 70 10.86 -3.08 -11.92
N LEU A 71 10.96 -4.01 -12.88
CA LEU A 71 10.06 -4.12 -14.02
C LEU A 71 8.84 -5.00 -13.75
N VAL A 72 8.80 -5.70 -12.61
CA VAL A 72 7.65 -6.52 -12.23
C VAL A 72 6.40 -5.64 -12.16
N LYS A 73 5.45 -5.92 -13.06
CA LYS A 73 4.16 -5.24 -13.14
C LYS A 73 3.05 -6.26 -12.96
N ILE A 74 2.12 -5.96 -12.05
CA ILE A 74 0.87 -6.70 -11.95
C ILE A 74 0.01 -6.31 -13.15
N THR A 75 -0.37 -7.31 -13.94
CA THR A 75 -1.22 -7.12 -15.11
C THR A 75 -2.68 -7.33 -14.72
N ARG A 76 -3.60 -6.86 -15.58
CA ARG A 76 -5.02 -7.15 -15.41
C ARG A 76 -5.28 -8.66 -15.36
N GLN A 77 -4.56 -9.45 -16.18
CA GLN A 77 -4.68 -10.90 -16.18
C GLN A 77 -4.30 -11.52 -14.83
N HIS A 78 -3.20 -11.08 -14.20
CA HIS A 78 -2.82 -11.55 -12.86
C HIS A 78 -3.91 -11.28 -11.82
N ASN A 79 -4.58 -10.12 -11.91
CA ASN A 79 -5.69 -9.79 -11.01
C ASN A 79 -6.89 -10.71 -11.27
N GLU A 80 -7.29 -10.93 -12.52
CA GLU A 80 -8.42 -11.81 -12.85
C GLU A 80 -8.15 -13.27 -12.44
N ASP A 81 -6.93 -13.76 -12.66
CA ASP A 81 -6.53 -15.11 -12.22
C ASP A 81 -6.55 -15.23 -10.68
N ALA A 82 -6.07 -14.21 -9.97
CA ALA A 82 -6.12 -14.13 -8.51
C ALA A 82 -7.56 -14.08 -7.97
N LYS A 83 -8.43 -13.24 -8.55
CA LYS A 83 -9.85 -13.16 -8.19
C LYS A 83 -10.55 -14.50 -8.42
N LYS A 84 -10.27 -15.16 -9.55
CA LYS A 84 -10.82 -16.48 -9.87
C LYS A 84 -10.39 -17.53 -8.85
N LEU A 85 -9.11 -17.56 -8.51
CA LEU A 85 -8.58 -18.45 -7.46
C LEU A 85 -9.31 -18.24 -6.13
N LEU A 86 -9.39 -16.99 -5.66
CA LEU A 86 -10.00 -16.67 -4.36
C LEU A 86 -11.47 -17.08 -4.31
N ARG A 87 -12.22 -16.81 -5.38
CA ARG A 87 -13.63 -17.24 -5.51
C ARG A 87 -13.76 -18.77 -5.46
N LEU A 88 -12.87 -19.51 -6.12
CA LEU A 88 -12.85 -20.98 -6.06
C LEU A 88 -12.48 -21.52 -4.66
N MET A 89 -11.68 -20.77 -3.90
CA MET A 89 -11.36 -21.09 -2.50
C MET A 89 -12.50 -20.74 -1.52
N GLY A 90 -13.60 -20.13 -2.00
CA GLY A 90 -14.70 -19.65 -1.14
C GLY A 90 -14.38 -18.36 -0.38
N VAL A 91 -13.36 -17.61 -0.80
CA VAL A 91 -12.90 -16.39 -0.14
C VAL A 91 -13.55 -15.17 -0.80
N PRO A 92 -14.17 -14.26 -0.03
CA PRO A 92 -14.81 -13.08 -0.58
C PRO A 92 -13.81 -12.11 -1.21
N VAL A 93 -14.23 -11.54 -2.34
CA VAL A 93 -13.47 -10.58 -3.14
C VAL A 93 -14.31 -9.33 -3.35
N VAL A 94 -13.72 -8.17 -3.05
CA VAL A 94 -14.32 -6.85 -3.26
C VAL A 94 -13.50 -6.10 -4.32
N GLU A 95 -14.19 -5.39 -5.21
CA GLU A 95 -13.56 -4.52 -6.19
C GLU A 95 -13.81 -3.08 -5.76
N ALA A 96 -12.73 -2.36 -5.44
CA ALA A 96 -12.84 -0.98 -5.02
C ALA A 96 -13.21 -0.08 -6.21
N PRO A 97 -13.98 1.00 -6.01
CA PRO A 97 -14.25 1.97 -7.08
C PRO A 97 -12.97 2.71 -7.52
N CYS A 98 -12.05 2.93 -6.57
CA CYS A 98 -10.80 3.64 -6.75
C CYS A 98 -9.66 2.84 -6.11
N GLU A 99 -9.16 3.24 -4.94
CA GLU A 99 -8.04 2.58 -4.27
C GLU A 99 -8.52 1.54 -3.25
N ALA A 100 -7.83 0.42 -3.21
CA ALA A 100 -8.13 -0.69 -2.32
C ALA A 100 -7.90 -0.32 -0.85
N GLU A 101 -6.89 0.50 -0.52
CA GLU A 101 -6.64 0.95 0.85
C GLU A 101 -7.81 1.75 1.44
N ALA A 102 -8.39 2.67 0.65
CA ALA A 102 -9.55 3.45 1.05
C ALA A 102 -10.76 2.54 1.30
N GLN A 103 -10.99 1.57 0.42
CA GLN A 103 -12.08 0.60 0.56
C GLN A 103 -11.87 -0.34 1.76
N CYS A 104 -10.64 -0.77 2.03
CA CYS A 104 -10.30 -1.54 3.23
C CYS A 104 -10.57 -0.75 4.51
N ALA A 105 -10.15 0.53 4.55
CA ALA A 105 -10.41 1.41 5.68
C ALA A 105 -11.90 1.61 5.91
N GLU A 106 -12.70 1.77 4.85
CA GLU A 106 -14.15 1.91 4.95
C GLU A 106 -14.82 0.65 5.52
N LEU A 107 -14.44 -0.54 5.05
CA LEU A 107 -14.95 -1.80 5.58
C LEU A 107 -14.61 -1.97 7.08
N ALA A 108 -13.42 -1.53 7.49
CA ALA A 108 -12.99 -1.60 8.89
C ALA A 108 -13.76 -0.60 9.77
N LYS A 109 -13.93 0.65 9.33
CA LYS A 109 -14.76 1.65 10.03
C LYS A 109 -16.22 1.21 10.15
N GLY A 110 -16.76 0.59 9.11
CA GLY A 110 -18.12 0.04 9.11
C GLY A 110 -18.30 -1.22 9.96
N GLY A 111 -17.24 -1.72 10.62
CA GLY A 111 -17.28 -2.92 11.46
C GLY A 111 -17.49 -4.22 10.70
N THR A 112 -17.41 -4.21 9.36
CA THR A 112 -17.52 -5.42 8.53
C THR A 112 -16.28 -6.29 8.66
N VAL A 113 -15.12 -5.66 8.83
CA VAL A 113 -13.84 -6.33 9.12
C VAL A 113 -13.18 -5.70 10.34
N TYR A 114 -12.34 -6.46 11.03
CA TYR A 114 -11.60 -5.95 12.20
C TYR A 114 -10.53 -4.92 11.82
N ALA A 115 -9.77 -5.17 10.76
CA ALA A 115 -8.61 -4.35 10.40
C ALA A 115 -8.33 -4.37 8.89
N ALA A 116 -7.68 -3.33 8.41
CA ALA A 116 -7.07 -3.33 7.09
C ALA A 116 -5.67 -3.99 7.18
N ALA A 117 -5.39 -4.96 6.31
CA ALA A 117 -4.11 -5.67 6.29
C ALA A 117 -3.28 -5.26 5.06
N THR A 118 -2.34 -4.35 5.24
CA THR A 118 -1.49 -3.82 4.15
C THR A 118 -0.17 -3.29 4.69
N GLU A 119 0.86 -3.20 3.83
CA GLU A 119 2.11 -2.52 4.17
C GLU A 119 2.04 -1.02 3.95
N ASP A 120 1.03 -0.55 3.22
CA ASP A 120 0.85 0.85 2.89
C ASP A 120 0.23 1.62 4.05
N MET A 121 0.95 2.64 4.51
CA MET A 121 0.56 3.47 5.64
C MET A 121 -0.48 4.51 5.25
N ASP A 122 -0.66 4.80 3.95
CA ASP A 122 -1.66 5.76 3.46
C ASP A 122 -3.08 5.33 3.84
N THR A 123 -3.30 4.04 4.09
CA THR A 123 -4.53 3.48 4.68
C THR A 123 -4.96 4.19 5.98
N LEU A 124 -4.01 4.67 6.79
CA LEU A 124 -4.30 5.41 8.02
C LEU A 124 -4.88 6.79 7.73
N THR A 125 -4.55 7.42 6.60
CA THR A 125 -5.15 8.71 6.20
C THR A 125 -6.64 8.58 5.93
N PHE A 126 -7.12 7.38 5.57
CA PHE A 126 -8.53 7.05 5.43
C PHE A 126 -9.22 6.69 6.76
N ALA A 127 -8.52 6.86 7.89
CA ALA A 127 -8.97 6.60 9.26
C ALA A 127 -9.38 5.14 9.51
N THR A 128 -8.61 4.17 9.00
CA THR A 128 -8.80 2.76 9.39
C THR A 128 -8.55 2.60 10.90
N PRO A 129 -9.47 2.03 11.69
CA PRO A 129 -9.29 1.90 13.15
C PRO A 129 -8.05 1.10 13.53
N HIS A 130 -7.83 -0.01 12.81
CA HIS A 130 -6.70 -0.90 12.98
C HIS A 130 -6.03 -1.15 11.61
N LEU A 131 -4.73 -0.88 11.53
CA LEU A 131 -3.88 -1.28 10.41
C LEU A 131 -2.96 -2.42 10.89
N VAL A 132 -3.00 -3.55 10.19
CA VAL A 132 -2.14 -4.70 10.47
C VAL A 132 -1.12 -4.87 9.36
N ARG A 133 0.16 -4.81 9.73
CA ARG A 133 1.31 -4.98 8.85
C ARG A 133 2.00 -6.30 9.09
N LYS A 134 2.83 -6.70 8.12
CA LYS A 134 3.63 -7.93 8.09
C LYS A 134 2.81 -9.21 7.99
N MET A 135 1.53 -9.12 7.62
CA MET A 135 0.67 -10.28 7.35
C MET A 135 1.17 -11.12 6.17
N ASN A 136 1.85 -10.50 5.22
CA ASN A 136 2.38 -11.17 4.03
C ASN A 136 3.73 -11.85 4.26
N VAL A 137 4.35 -11.68 5.44
CA VAL A 137 5.68 -12.22 5.75
C VAL A 137 5.61 -13.74 5.93
N ALA A 138 6.53 -14.46 5.28
CA ALA A 138 6.64 -15.91 5.40
C ALA A 138 6.85 -16.33 6.86
N ALA A 139 6.19 -17.40 7.29
CA ALA A 139 6.29 -17.90 8.67
C ALA A 139 7.74 -18.21 9.09
N SER A 140 8.60 -18.58 8.13
CA SER A 140 10.02 -18.86 8.34
C SER A 140 10.82 -17.66 8.85
N ARG A 141 10.40 -16.42 8.53
CA ARG A 141 11.10 -15.20 8.95
C ARG A 141 10.86 -14.83 10.42
N LYS A 142 9.85 -15.44 11.08
CA LYS A 142 9.51 -15.21 12.49
C LYS A 142 9.37 -13.73 12.89
N GLU A 143 9.02 -12.86 11.95
CA GLU A 143 8.77 -11.45 12.26
C GLU A 143 7.38 -11.30 12.90
N PRO A 144 7.26 -10.53 14.00
CA PRO A 144 5.97 -10.30 14.64
C PRO A 144 5.07 -9.45 13.73
N LEU A 145 3.76 -9.70 13.81
CA LEU A 145 2.76 -8.81 13.24
C LEU A 145 2.82 -7.46 13.95
N VAL A 146 2.59 -6.39 13.19
CA VAL A 146 2.55 -5.03 13.74
C VAL A 146 1.14 -4.50 13.55
N GLN A 147 0.44 -4.27 14.67
CA GLN A 147 -0.84 -3.57 14.68
C GLN A 147 -0.62 -2.11 15.05
N ILE A 148 -1.26 -1.24 14.31
CA ILE A 148 -1.25 0.20 14.51
C ILE A 148 -2.70 0.64 14.71
N ASP A 149 -2.97 1.23 15.88
CA ASP A 149 -4.29 1.73 16.25
C ASP A 149 -4.37 3.23 15.94
N TYR A 150 -5.37 3.62 15.14
CA TYR A 150 -5.50 4.99 14.66
C TYR A 150 -5.72 6.00 15.80
N ASP A 151 -6.57 5.67 16.77
CA ASP A 151 -6.84 6.55 17.91
C ASP A 151 -5.59 6.76 18.79
N LYS A 152 -4.74 5.73 18.92
CA LYS A 152 -3.47 5.85 19.65
C LYS A 152 -2.47 6.74 18.91
N ILE A 153 -2.49 6.74 17.57
CA ILE A 153 -1.67 7.65 16.77
C ILE A 153 -2.14 9.09 17.01
N LEU A 154 -3.44 9.36 16.87
CA LEU A 154 -3.97 10.71 17.06
C LEU A 154 -3.72 11.23 18.48
N ALA A 155 -3.95 10.39 19.49
CA ALA A 155 -3.66 10.73 20.89
C ALA A 155 -2.15 10.95 21.14
N GLY A 156 -1.28 10.09 20.59
CA GLY A 156 0.17 10.21 20.77
C GLY A 156 0.79 11.38 20.00
N LEU A 157 0.18 11.79 18.89
CA LEU A 157 0.58 12.97 18.11
C LEU A 157 -0.14 14.24 18.55
N GLU A 158 -1.16 14.13 19.39
CA GLU A 158 -2.03 15.25 19.82
C GLU A 158 -2.61 16.00 18.61
N LEU A 159 -3.09 15.24 17.61
CA LEU A 159 -3.66 15.78 16.38
C LEU A 159 -5.11 15.33 16.21
N THR A 160 -5.90 16.19 15.59
CA THR A 160 -7.18 15.83 14.98
C THR A 160 -6.95 14.99 13.72
N LYS A 161 -8.03 14.39 13.21
CA LYS A 161 -7.99 13.63 11.96
C LYS A 161 -7.55 14.51 10.79
N GLU A 162 -8.08 15.72 10.72
CA GLU A 162 -7.81 16.69 9.66
C GLU A 162 -6.33 17.11 9.67
N GLU A 163 -5.81 17.47 10.84
CA GLU A 163 -4.39 17.77 11.03
C GLU A 163 -3.47 16.60 10.70
N PHE A 164 -3.90 15.37 10.98
CA PHE A 164 -3.14 14.17 10.63
C PHE A 164 -3.06 13.96 9.11
N VAL A 165 -4.15 14.22 8.38
CA VAL A 165 -4.13 14.16 6.90
C VAL A 165 -3.20 15.22 6.33
N ASP A 166 -3.27 16.45 6.84
CA ASP A 166 -2.39 17.54 6.44
C ASP A 166 -0.91 17.24 6.73
N LEU A 167 -0.63 16.63 7.89
CA LEU A 167 0.70 16.13 8.22
C LEU A 167 1.20 15.10 7.19
N CYS A 168 0.36 14.15 6.79
CA CYS A 168 0.70 13.15 5.78
C CYS A 168 0.98 13.79 4.42
N ILE A 169 0.17 14.80 4.02
CA ILE A 169 0.39 15.57 2.80
C ILE A 169 1.77 16.26 2.83
N LEU A 170 2.13 16.91 3.93
CA LEU A 170 3.45 17.55 4.11
C LEU A 170 4.62 16.56 4.09
N CYS A 171 4.42 15.34 4.61
CA CYS A 171 5.43 14.28 4.57
C CYS A 171 5.63 13.73 3.15
N GLY A 172 4.65 13.93 2.28
CA GLY A 172 4.59 13.46 0.90
C GLY A 172 3.58 12.33 0.74
N CYS A 173 2.72 12.46 -0.27
CA CYS A 173 1.73 11.45 -0.66
C CYS A 173 1.71 11.26 -2.18
N ASP A 174 1.00 10.23 -2.64
CA ASP A 174 0.87 9.90 -4.07
C ASP A 174 -0.01 10.90 -4.87
N TYR A 175 -0.72 11.81 -4.20
CA TYR A 175 -1.77 12.65 -4.82
C TYR A 175 -1.34 14.08 -5.15
N CYS A 176 -0.28 14.60 -4.53
CA CYS A 176 0.21 15.97 -4.75
C CYS A 176 1.72 16.07 -4.53
N ASP A 177 2.33 17.12 -5.07
CA ASP A 177 3.76 17.34 -4.89
C ASP A 177 4.08 17.78 -3.46
N ARG A 178 5.19 17.26 -2.93
CA ARG A 178 5.67 17.58 -1.58
C ARG A 178 6.35 18.97 -1.56
N PRO A 179 6.06 19.82 -0.56
CA PRO A 179 6.79 21.06 -0.39
C PRO A 179 8.29 20.84 -0.14
N ALA A 180 9.14 21.60 -0.83
CA ALA A 180 10.58 21.48 -0.70
C ALA A 180 11.07 21.87 0.71
N GLY A 181 12.02 21.11 1.26
CA GLY A 181 12.65 21.42 2.55
C GLY A 181 11.83 21.04 3.80
N ILE A 182 10.60 20.53 3.65
CA ILE A 182 9.78 20.11 4.78
C ILE A 182 9.94 18.60 5.02
N GLY A 183 10.65 18.23 6.08
CA GLY A 183 10.77 16.84 6.57
C GLY A 183 9.68 16.48 7.59
N PRO A 184 9.52 15.19 7.96
CA PRO A 184 8.46 14.75 8.88
C PRO A 184 8.46 15.47 10.24
N LYS A 185 9.65 15.73 10.81
CA LYS A 185 9.78 16.49 12.07
C LYS A 185 9.34 17.94 11.92
N THR A 186 9.69 18.57 10.79
CA THR A 186 9.31 19.95 10.49
C THR A 186 7.81 20.04 10.21
N ALA A 187 7.25 19.10 9.44
CA ALA A 187 5.83 19.01 9.14
C ALA A 187 4.99 18.94 10.43
N LEU A 188 5.34 18.05 11.36
CA LEU A 188 4.65 17.93 12.64
C LEU A 188 4.70 19.23 13.45
N LYS A 189 5.85 19.91 13.47
CA LYS A 189 6.00 21.20 14.16
C LYS A 189 5.13 22.29 13.53
N LEU A 190 5.04 22.33 12.21
CA LEU A 190 4.24 23.31 11.48
C LEU A 190 2.75 23.07 11.73
N ILE A 191 2.28 21.82 11.58
CA ILE A 191 0.87 21.47 11.82
C ILE A 191 0.45 21.80 13.25
N ARG A 192 1.24 21.44 14.27
CA ARG A 192 0.92 21.80 15.66
C ARG A 192 0.88 23.30 15.94
N LYS A 193 1.60 24.11 15.15
CA LYS A 193 1.66 25.56 15.33
C LYS A 193 0.56 26.29 14.56
N HIS A 194 0.23 25.81 13.37
CA HIS A 194 -0.60 26.51 12.40
C HIS A 194 -2.00 25.87 12.23
N GLY A 195 -2.15 24.58 12.55
CA GLY A 195 -3.40 23.83 12.58
C GLY A 195 -3.84 23.25 11.23
N ASN A 196 -3.45 23.84 10.11
CA ASN A 196 -3.76 23.32 8.77
C ASN A 196 -2.73 23.75 7.74
N LEU A 197 -2.83 23.22 6.53
CA LEU A 197 -1.97 23.56 5.41
C LEU A 197 -2.10 25.01 4.95
N GLU A 198 -3.31 25.58 4.96
CA GLU A 198 -3.57 26.93 4.43
C GLU A 198 -2.90 28.05 5.23
N THR A 199 -2.59 27.79 6.51
CA THR A 199 -1.97 28.76 7.42
C THR A 199 -0.46 28.59 7.59
N ILE A 200 0.16 27.61 6.89
CA ILE A 200 1.60 27.33 6.88
C ILE A 200 2.29 28.13 5.76
#